data_AF-A0A858Q7V7-F1
#
_entry.id   AF-A0A858Q7V7-F1
#
_cell.length_a   1.000
_cell.length_b   1.000
_cell.length_c   1.000
_cell.angle_alpha   90.00
_cell.angle_beta   90.00
_cell.angle_gamma   90.00
#
_symmetry.space_group_name_H-M   'P 1'
#
loop_
_entity.id
_entity.type
_entity.pdbx_description
1 polymer ?
#
loop_
_entity_poly.entity_id
_entity_poly.type
_entity_poly.pdbx_seq_one_letter_code
_entity_poly.pdbx_strand_id
1 'polypeptide(L)'
;MYRRISTREAREVIATKAPLLLDLRDAGAYRHGHIPGALLFSDLNPLELRRTVPRDRPLLVYCYHGISSQDVAQMFADFGFGEVYSLDGGFEAWHGDTGVAEAEDPAGPLAGWLREQGFEAGEPNRQARGGWPLIKACQMGRADIVEALVAAGADLSVTDAYGNDALWAACYSENLPTLAVLLDAGIDPDRRNPSGATALIFAASSGRTEVVSFLLDRGADPGLRTEDDFTALDLAANAEILNLLRRAGGRDGHA
;
A
#
# COMPACT_ATOMS: atom_id res chain seq x y z
N MET A 1 19.71 -38.02 -0.88
CA MET A 1 18.71 -37.74 -1.93
C MET A 1 17.51 -37.09 -1.26
N TYR A 2 17.00 -35.97 -1.80
CA TYR A 2 15.81 -35.31 -1.25
C TYR A 2 14.53 -35.85 -1.92
N ARG A 3 13.37 -35.55 -1.34
CA ARG A 3 12.05 -35.85 -1.91
C ARG A 3 11.30 -34.55 -2.22
N ARG A 4 10.84 -34.40 -3.45
CA ARG A 4 9.85 -33.37 -3.80
C ARG A 4 8.47 -33.86 -3.40
N ILE A 5 7.71 -33.06 -2.66
CA ILE A 5 6.41 -33.45 -2.11
C ILE A 5 5.35 -32.39 -2.35
N SER A 6 4.11 -32.84 -2.50
CA SER A 6 2.93 -31.97 -2.59
C SER A 6 2.62 -31.28 -1.26
N THR A 7 1.76 -30.28 -1.30
CA THR A 7 1.18 -29.60 -0.13
C THR A 7 0.51 -30.56 0.86
N ARG A 8 -0.27 -31.52 0.36
CA ARG A 8 -0.90 -32.57 1.17
C ARG A 8 0.14 -33.40 1.92
N GLU A 9 1.13 -33.91 1.20
CA GLU A 9 2.21 -34.70 1.80
C GLU A 9 3.05 -33.86 2.79
N ALA A 10 3.28 -32.59 2.49
CA ALA A 10 3.99 -31.69 3.40
C ALA A 10 3.23 -31.47 4.71
N ARG A 11 1.90 -31.36 4.69
CA ARG A 11 1.06 -31.33 5.91
C ARG A 11 1.18 -32.62 6.72
N GLU A 12 1.17 -33.77 6.06
CA GLU A 12 1.35 -35.06 6.72
C GLU A 12 2.73 -35.17 7.37
N VAL A 13 3.80 -34.76 6.66
CA VAL A 13 5.16 -34.71 7.21
C VAL A 13 5.23 -33.77 8.41
N ILE A 14 4.63 -32.59 8.33
CA ILE A 14 4.59 -31.63 9.45
C ILE A 14 3.90 -32.24 10.68
N ALA A 15 2.74 -32.89 10.47
CA ALA A 15 1.96 -33.48 11.55
C ALA A 15 2.63 -34.71 12.19
N THR A 16 3.35 -35.52 11.40
CA THR A 16 3.83 -36.84 11.86
C THR A 16 5.32 -36.86 12.21
N LYS A 17 6.12 -36.03 11.55
CA LYS A 17 7.59 -36.05 11.68
C LYS A 17 8.16 -34.78 12.29
N ALA A 18 7.34 -33.75 12.46
CA ALA A 18 7.73 -32.45 12.99
C ALA A 18 9.07 -31.95 12.38
N PRO A 19 9.16 -31.77 11.06
CA PRO A 19 10.41 -31.39 10.40
C PRO A 19 10.87 -30.01 10.88
N LEU A 20 12.14 -29.69 10.67
CA LEU A 20 12.58 -28.31 10.64
C LEU A 20 12.11 -27.69 9.33
N LEU A 21 11.48 -26.52 9.45
CA LEU A 21 10.92 -25.79 8.33
C LEU A 21 11.87 -24.66 7.95
N LEU A 22 12.24 -24.57 6.68
CA LEU A 22 13.20 -23.58 6.19
C LEU A 22 12.60 -22.79 5.03
N ASP A 23 12.42 -21.49 5.25
CA ASP A 23 11.92 -20.55 4.28
C ASP A 23 13.09 -19.84 3.60
N LEU A 24 13.24 -20.10 2.30
CA LEU A 24 14.33 -19.56 1.47
C LEU A 24 13.91 -18.28 0.74
N ARG A 25 12.77 -17.67 1.06
CA ARG A 25 12.36 -16.38 0.50
C ARG A 25 13.33 -15.27 0.95
N ASP A 26 13.46 -14.24 0.11
CA ASP A 26 14.29 -13.07 0.41
C ASP A 26 13.78 -12.33 1.65
N ALA A 27 14.68 -11.88 2.53
CA ALA A 27 14.33 -11.22 3.80
C ALA A 27 13.57 -9.90 3.62
N GLY A 28 13.76 -9.22 2.48
CA GLY A 28 13.03 -8.02 2.09
C GLY A 28 11.69 -8.33 1.43
N ALA A 29 11.48 -9.56 0.97
CA ALA A 29 10.25 -10.03 0.36
C ALA A 29 9.35 -10.71 1.41
N TYR A 30 8.60 -9.89 2.15
CA TYR A 30 7.42 -10.26 2.95
C TYR A 30 7.67 -11.09 4.23
N ARG A 31 7.49 -10.46 5.39
CA ARG A 31 7.52 -11.09 6.73
C ARG A 31 6.24 -11.89 7.09
N HIS A 32 5.40 -12.23 6.12
CA HIS A 32 4.08 -12.85 6.35
C HIS A 32 3.87 -14.08 5.43
N GLY A 33 2.91 -14.94 5.78
CA GLY A 33 2.59 -16.15 5.03
C GLY A 33 3.66 -17.26 5.11
N HIS A 34 4.47 -17.29 6.17
CA HIS A 34 5.37 -18.42 6.38
C HIS A 34 4.58 -19.68 6.76
N ILE A 35 5.08 -20.86 6.41
CA ILE A 35 4.60 -22.08 7.07
C ILE A 35 4.83 -21.89 8.58
N PRO A 36 3.81 -22.05 9.45
CA PRO A 36 3.96 -21.78 10.88
C PRO A 36 5.14 -22.52 11.49
N GLY A 37 6.06 -21.77 12.12
CA GLY A 37 7.29 -22.31 12.70
C GLY A 37 8.48 -22.43 11.73
N ALA A 38 8.39 -21.89 10.50
CA ALA A 38 9.52 -21.82 9.58
C ALA A 38 10.60 -20.84 10.03
N LEU A 39 11.85 -21.28 9.91
CA LEU A 39 13.04 -20.45 10.07
C LEU A 39 13.35 -19.76 8.75
N LEU A 40 13.56 -18.45 8.79
CA LEU A 40 14.05 -17.69 7.65
C LEU A 40 15.51 -18.05 7.39
N PHE A 41 15.81 -18.41 6.15
CA PHE A 41 17.19 -18.73 5.76
C PHE A 41 18.12 -17.54 5.88
N SER A 42 17.62 -16.32 5.67
CA SER A 42 18.36 -15.07 5.88
C SER A 42 18.82 -14.87 7.32
N ASP A 43 18.11 -15.45 8.29
CA ASP A 43 18.45 -15.36 9.71
C ASP A 43 19.48 -16.43 10.10
N LEU A 44 19.74 -17.39 9.21
CA LEU A 44 20.75 -18.41 9.40
C LEU A 44 22.09 -17.94 8.85
N ASN A 45 23.14 -18.08 9.67
CA ASN A 45 24.50 -17.88 9.21
C ASN A 45 24.92 -19.07 8.31
N PRO A 46 25.22 -18.86 7.01
CA PRO A 46 25.56 -19.94 6.08
C PRO A 46 26.76 -20.79 6.52
N LEU A 47 27.72 -20.18 7.22
CA LEU A 47 28.91 -20.86 7.73
C LEU A 47 28.61 -21.74 8.95
N GLU A 48 27.54 -21.43 9.68
CA GLU A 48 27.12 -22.16 10.88
C GLU A 48 25.95 -23.13 10.60
N LEU A 49 25.40 -23.18 9.38
CA LEU A 49 24.31 -24.11 9.00
C LEU A 49 24.57 -25.56 9.43
N ARG A 50 25.83 -26.01 9.31
CA ARG A 50 26.24 -27.37 9.73
C ARG A 50 26.14 -27.63 11.23
N ARG A 51 26.10 -26.57 12.04
CA ARG A 51 26.03 -26.60 13.51
C ARG A 51 24.66 -26.20 14.03
N THR A 52 23.93 -25.34 13.32
CA THR A 52 22.63 -24.83 13.74
C THR A 52 21.47 -25.73 13.33
N VAL A 53 21.60 -26.47 12.21
CA VAL A 53 20.53 -27.34 11.71
C VAL A 53 20.76 -28.78 12.19
N PRO A 54 19.87 -29.35 13.02
CA PRO A 54 19.98 -30.74 13.49
C PRO A 54 19.91 -31.72 12.31
N ARG A 55 20.79 -32.72 12.30
CA ARG A 55 20.92 -33.69 11.18
C ARG A 55 19.98 -34.88 11.28
N ASP A 56 19.53 -35.17 12.49
CA ASP A 56 18.64 -36.26 12.87
C ASP A 56 17.16 -35.90 12.71
N ARG A 57 16.86 -34.60 12.51
CA ARG A 57 15.51 -34.11 12.27
C ARG A 57 15.25 -33.97 10.77
N PRO A 58 14.08 -34.39 10.27
CA PRO A 58 13.71 -34.15 8.89
C PRO A 58 13.69 -32.65 8.56
N LEU A 59 14.08 -32.29 7.35
CA LEU A 59 14.11 -30.90 6.88
C LEU A 59 13.08 -30.73 5.76
N LEU A 60 12.28 -29.66 5.81
CA LEU A 60 11.40 -29.27 4.73
C LEU A 60 11.74 -27.84 4.31
N VAL A 61 12.15 -27.69 3.05
CA VAL A 61 12.57 -26.42 2.46
C VAL A 61 11.56 -25.94 1.42
N TYR A 62 11.33 -24.63 1.36
CA TYR A 62 10.45 -24.01 0.37
C TYR A 62 10.87 -22.56 0.04
N CYS A 63 10.38 -22.04 -1.08
CA CYS A 63 10.60 -20.68 -1.58
C CYS A 63 9.37 -20.23 -2.40
N TYR A 64 9.42 -19.13 -3.15
CA TYR A 64 8.28 -18.65 -3.97
C TYR A 64 7.92 -19.64 -5.10
N HIS A 65 8.93 -20.07 -5.87
CA HIS A 65 8.81 -21.08 -6.90
C HIS A 65 9.76 -22.24 -6.60
N GLY A 66 9.21 -23.44 -6.37
CA GLY A 66 9.91 -24.61 -5.82
C GLY A 66 11.22 -25.05 -6.51
N ILE A 67 11.59 -24.46 -7.66
CA ILE A 67 12.86 -24.68 -8.35
C ILE A 67 14.07 -24.34 -7.46
N SER A 68 14.12 -23.16 -6.83
CA SER A 68 15.30 -22.81 -6.01
C SER A 68 15.36 -23.60 -4.69
N SER A 69 14.22 -24.03 -4.17
CA SER A 69 14.19 -24.90 -2.99
C SER A 69 14.70 -26.32 -3.28
N GLN A 70 14.60 -26.80 -4.51
CA GLN A 70 15.12 -28.12 -4.90
C GLN A 70 16.64 -28.15 -4.86
N ASP A 71 17.30 -27.10 -5.37
CA ASP A 71 18.76 -26.99 -5.33
C ASP A 71 19.28 -26.94 -3.88
N VAL A 72 18.60 -26.19 -3.02
CA VAL A 72 18.94 -26.12 -1.59
C VAL A 72 18.63 -27.44 -0.87
N ALA A 73 17.51 -28.09 -1.18
CA ALA A 73 17.19 -29.43 -0.66
C ALA A 73 18.26 -30.45 -1.04
N GLN A 74 18.72 -30.40 -2.29
CA GLN A 74 19.79 -31.26 -2.78
C GLN A 74 21.11 -30.97 -2.05
N MET A 75 21.46 -29.70 -1.85
CA MET A 75 22.63 -29.30 -1.06
C MET A 75 22.58 -29.88 0.36
N PHE A 76 21.44 -29.78 1.06
CA PHE A 76 21.28 -30.39 2.39
C PHE A 76 21.39 -31.92 2.34
N ALA A 77 20.79 -32.56 1.34
CA ALA A 77 20.90 -34.01 1.16
C ALA A 77 22.36 -34.45 0.94
N ASP A 78 23.13 -33.70 0.16
CA ASP A 78 24.56 -33.97 -0.12
C ASP A 78 25.44 -33.71 1.11
N PHE A 79 25.01 -32.83 2.03
CA PHE A 79 25.65 -32.62 3.33
C PHE A 79 25.30 -33.68 4.38
N GLY A 80 24.51 -34.70 4.01
CA GLY A 80 24.22 -35.85 4.86
C GLY A 80 23.10 -35.61 5.87
N PHE A 81 22.18 -34.68 5.59
CA PHE A 81 20.93 -34.58 6.35
C PHE A 81 20.03 -35.78 6.04
N GLY A 82 19.41 -36.36 7.06
CA GLY A 82 18.72 -37.65 6.96
C GLY A 82 17.54 -37.65 5.98
N GLU A 83 16.44 -36.99 6.34
CA GLU A 83 15.28 -36.83 5.47
C GLU A 83 15.16 -35.37 5.05
N VAL A 84 15.22 -35.10 3.74
CA VAL A 84 15.08 -33.74 3.20
C VAL A 84 13.93 -33.71 2.20
N TYR A 85 13.03 -32.74 2.38
CA TYR A 85 11.87 -32.51 1.55
C TYR A 85 11.94 -31.13 0.91
N SER A 86 11.56 -31.04 -0.37
CA SER A 86 11.29 -29.76 -1.06
C SER A 86 9.80 -29.69 -1.34
N LEU A 87 9.18 -28.57 -0.97
CA LEU A 87 7.77 -28.33 -1.25
C LEU A 87 7.57 -27.95 -2.72
N ASP A 88 6.84 -28.78 -3.45
CA ASP A 88 6.48 -28.50 -4.83
C ASP A 88 5.57 -27.27 -4.92
N GLY A 89 5.86 -26.38 -5.88
CA GLY A 89 5.18 -25.09 -6.03
C GLY A 89 5.39 -24.11 -4.88
N GLY A 90 6.19 -24.47 -3.86
CA GLY A 90 6.66 -23.57 -2.82
C GLY A 90 5.54 -22.89 -2.02
N PHE A 91 5.77 -21.62 -1.70
CA PHE A 91 4.85 -20.76 -0.96
C PHE A 91 3.49 -20.67 -1.66
N GLU A 92 3.47 -20.44 -2.98
CA GLU A 92 2.22 -20.28 -3.73
C GLU A 92 1.36 -21.54 -3.65
N ALA A 93 1.96 -22.72 -3.84
CA ALA A 93 1.21 -23.96 -3.71
C ALA A 93 0.69 -24.16 -2.29
N TRP A 94 1.53 -23.90 -1.27
CA TRP A 94 1.11 -23.99 0.14
C TRP A 94 -0.14 -23.18 0.46
N HIS A 95 -0.26 -22.00 -0.16
CA HIS A 95 -1.36 -21.06 0.06
C HIS A 95 -2.52 -21.26 -0.93
N GLY A 96 -2.25 -21.74 -2.14
CA GLY A 96 -3.27 -22.05 -3.13
C GLY A 96 -4.11 -23.28 -2.79
N ASP A 97 -3.51 -24.27 -2.12
CA ASP A 97 -4.20 -25.52 -1.73
C ASP A 97 -5.04 -25.40 -0.45
N THR A 98 -5.08 -24.21 0.17
CA THR A 98 -5.89 -23.96 1.36
C THR A 98 -7.33 -23.53 1.08
N GLY A 99 -7.73 -23.31 -0.19
CA GLY A 99 -9.06 -22.79 -0.52
C GLY A 99 -9.37 -21.42 0.11
N VAL A 100 -8.37 -20.78 0.73
CA VAL A 100 -8.37 -19.37 1.02
C VAL A 100 -7.91 -18.68 -0.26
N ALA A 101 -8.68 -17.68 -0.67
CA ALA A 101 -8.18 -16.65 -1.57
C ALA A 101 -6.79 -16.19 -1.10
N GLU A 102 -5.98 -15.68 -2.04
CA GLU A 102 -4.71 -14.98 -1.79
C GLU A 102 -4.67 -14.45 -0.36
N ALA A 103 -3.68 -14.84 0.43
CA ALA A 103 -3.56 -14.37 1.80
C ALA A 103 -3.54 -12.83 1.77
N GLU A 104 -4.72 -12.23 1.96
CA GLU A 104 -4.87 -10.86 2.35
C GLU A 104 -3.94 -10.72 3.55
N ASP A 105 -3.10 -9.67 3.53
CA ASP A 105 -2.49 -9.17 4.76
C ASP A 105 -3.55 -9.33 5.86
N PRO A 106 -3.28 -9.98 7.00
CA PRO A 106 -4.29 -10.11 8.05
C PRO A 106 -4.83 -8.74 8.53
N ALA A 107 -4.27 -7.62 8.04
CA ALA A 107 -4.76 -6.26 8.16
C ALA A 107 -5.08 -5.52 6.82
N GLY A 108 -5.10 -6.20 5.66
CA GLY A 108 -5.47 -5.68 4.33
C GLY A 108 -4.37 -4.90 3.57
N PRO A 109 -4.56 -4.57 2.27
CA PRO A 109 -3.60 -3.80 1.46
C PRO A 109 -3.22 -2.45 2.09
N LEU A 110 -4.10 -1.89 2.91
CA LEU A 110 -3.84 -0.70 3.70
C LEU A 110 -2.69 -0.89 4.71
N ALA A 111 -2.69 -1.99 5.47
CA ALA A 111 -1.67 -2.21 6.49
C ALA A 111 -0.29 -2.50 5.90
N GLY A 112 -0.24 -3.19 4.76
CA GLY A 112 0.99 -3.35 3.97
C GLY A 112 1.55 -1.99 3.56
N TRP A 113 0.71 -1.17 2.92
CA TRP A 113 1.10 0.18 2.49
C TRP A 113 1.53 1.07 3.65
N LEU A 114 0.80 1.06 4.78
CA LEU A 114 1.15 1.84 5.98
C LEU A 114 2.58 1.51 6.45
N ARG A 115 2.93 0.23 6.57
CA ARG A 115 4.27 -0.20 6.99
C ARG A 115 5.35 0.23 5.99
N GLU A 116 5.08 0.09 4.70
CA GLU A 116 6.02 0.50 3.63
C GLU A 116 6.31 2.01 3.69
N GLN A 117 5.31 2.82 4.00
CA GLN A 117 5.48 4.27 4.17
C GLN A 117 6.02 4.68 5.55
N GLY A 118 6.26 3.71 6.45
CA GLY A 118 6.78 3.94 7.80
C GLY A 118 5.73 4.40 8.82
N PHE A 119 4.45 4.15 8.55
CA PHE A 119 3.34 4.35 9.48
C PHE A 119 3.05 3.09 10.30
N GLU A 120 2.41 3.28 11.45
CA GLU A 120 1.94 2.19 12.29
C GLU A 120 0.69 1.55 11.67
N ALA A 121 0.72 0.23 11.47
CA ALA A 121 -0.43 -0.50 10.96
C ALA A 121 -1.58 -0.49 11.97
N GLY A 122 -2.80 -0.21 11.51
CA GLY A 122 -3.99 -0.12 12.37
C GLY A 122 -4.21 1.25 13.03
N GLU A 123 -3.29 2.20 12.86
CA GLU A 123 -3.38 3.55 13.40
C GLU A 123 -3.45 4.59 12.25
N PRO A 124 -4.62 4.75 11.58
CA PRO A 124 -4.75 5.60 10.38
C PRO A 124 -4.50 7.09 10.64
N ASN A 125 -4.53 7.49 11.92
CA ASN A 125 -4.34 8.87 12.38
C ASN A 125 -2.99 9.11 13.05
N ARG A 126 -2.05 8.17 12.97
CA ARG A 126 -0.72 8.36 13.55
C ARG A 126 0.24 8.98 12.54
N GLN A 127 0.70 10.19 12.85
CA GLN A 127 1.73 10.87 12.07
C GLN A 127 3.09 10.14 12.17
N ALA A 128 3.85 10.13 11.08
CA ALA A 128 5.24 9.65 11.06
C ALA A 128 6.15 10.64 10.30
N ARG A 129 7.41 10.27 10.03
CA ARG A 129 8.40 11.13 9.33
C ARG A 129 7.92 11.63 7.95
N GLY A 130 6.90 11.01 7.37
CA GLY A 130 6.27 11.39 6.11
C GLY A 130 4.99 12.23 6.21
N GLY A 131 4.63 12.72 7.40
CA GLY A 131 3.37 13.45 7.63
C GLY A 131 2.23 12.51 8.04
N TRP A 132 1.03 12.79 7.56
CA TRP A 132 -0.17 11.99 7.85
C TRP A 132 -0.38 10.91 6.78
N PRO A 133 -0.82 9.68 7.14
CA PRO A 133 -1.11 8.62 6.18
C PRO A 133 -2.04 9.07 5.05
N LEU A 134 -3.13 9.76 5.41
CA LEU A 134 -4.11 10.27 4.44
C LEU A 134 -3.49 11.24 3.44
N ILE A 135 -2.76 12.26 3.92
CA ILE A 135 -2.09 13.24 3.05
C ILE A 135 -1.11 12.54 2.11
N LYS A 136 -0.32 11.59 2.63
CA LYS A 136 0.66 10.86 1.83
C LYS A 136 0.00 10.02 0.73
N ALA A 137 -1.08 9.31 1.04
CA ALA A 137 -1.84 8.53 0.07
C ALA A 137 -2.44 9.42 -1.03
N CYS A 138 -2.95 10.61 -0.66
CA CYS A 138 -3.50 11.59 -1.59
C CYS A 138 -2.43 12.14 -2.56
N GLN A 139 -1.24 12.48 -2.05
CA GLN A 139 -0.12 12.92 -2.89
C GLN A 139 0.33 11.86 -3.89
N MET A 140 0.18 10.58 -3.53
CA MET A 140 0.51 9.44 -4.40
C MET A 140 -0.61 9.04 -5.36
N GLY A 141 -1.81 9.63 -5.25
CA GLY A 141 -2.96 9.29 -6.09
C GLY A 141 -3.48 7.86 -5.88
N ARG A 142 -3.28 7.29 -4.69
CA ARG A 142 -3.68 5.91 -4.34
C ARG A 142 -5.11 5.88 -3.82
N ALA A 143 -6.09 5.99 -4.72
CA ALA A 143 -7.51 6.03 -4.37
C ALA A 143 -7.94 4.82 -3.53
N ASP A 144 -7.40 3.63 -3.82
CA ASP A 144 -7.63 2.39 -3.06
C ASP A 144 -7.20 2.51 -1.59
N ILE A 145 -6.04 3.14 -1.34
CA ILE A 145 -5.52 3.37 0.01
C ILE A 145 -6.29 4.50 0.70
N VAL A 146 -6.66 5.55 -0.02
CA VAL A 146 -7.46 6.66 0.53
C VAL A 146 -8.84 6.15 0.96
N GLU A 147 -9.50 5.35 0.14
CA GLU A 147 -10.78 4.71 0.49
C GLU A 147 -10.65 3.84 1.73
N ALA A 148 -9.60 3.01 1.80
CA ALA A 148 -9.35 2.18 2.97
C ALA A 148 -9.05 3.00 4.24
N LEU A 149 -8.29 4.10 4.13
CA LEU A 149 -8.00 5.01 5.24
C LEU A 149 -9.27 5.68 5.76
N VAL A 150 -10.11 6.19 4.86
CA VAL A 150 -11.41 6.79 5.21
C VAL A 150 -12.30 5.76 5.90
N ALA A 151 -12.40 4.54 5.36
CA ALA A 151 -13.16 3.45 5.98
C ALA A 151 -12.61 3.05 7.36
N ALA A 152 -11.30 3.19 7.58
CA ALA A 152 -10.64 2.98 8.87
C ALA A 152 -10.78 4.16 9.86
N GLY A 153 -11.47 5.24 9.47
CA GLY A 153 -11.68 6.41 10.33
C GLY A 153 -10.53 7.42 10.31
N ALA A 154 -9.86 7.59 9.16
CA ALA A 154 -8.88 8.66 8.99
C ALA A 154 -9.51 10.04 9.21
N ASP A 155 -8.78 10.91 9.91
CA ASP A 155 -9.17 12.27 10.22
C ASP A 155 -8.97 13.17 8.99
N LEU A 156 -10.07 13.62 8.39
CA LEU A 156 -10.07 14.51 7.22
C LEU A 156 -9.74 15.97 7.57
N SER A 157 -9.55 16.30 8.85
CA SER A 157 -9.18 17.66 9.30
C SER A 157 -7.68 17.89 9.34
N VAL A 158 -6.87 16.84 9.16
CA VAL A 158 -5.41 16.94 9.21
C VAL A 158 -4.86 17.74 8.04
N THR A 159 -3.78 18.46 8.30
CA THR A 159 -3.07 19.24 7.28
C THR A 159 -1.58 18.93 7.27
N ASP A 160 -0.93 19.18 6.13
CA ASP A 160 0.52 19.17 6.02
C ASP A 160 1.17 20.39 6.72
N ALA A 161 2.50 20.50 6.61
CA ALA A 161 3.27 21.59 7.22
C ALA A 161 2.96 22.99 6.66
N TYR A 162 2.28 23.07 5.52
CA TYR A 162 1.85 24.32 4.88
C TYR A 162 0.36 24.61 5.14
N GLY A 163 -0.32 23.76 5.92
CA GLY A 163 -1.74 23.88 6.19
C GLY A 163 -2.63 23.42 5.02
N ASN A 164 -2.09 22.65 4.08
CA ASN A 164 -2.86 22.04 3.00
C ASN A 164 -3.49 20.74 3.49
N ASP A 165 -4.76 20.54 3.19
CA ASP A 165 -5.51 19.33 3.55
C ASP A 165 -5.37 18.20 2.52
N ALA A 166 -6.13 17.13 2.72
CA ALA A 166 -6.12 15.97 1.84
C ALA A 166 -6.62 16.28 0.41
N LEU A 167 -7.61 17.15 0.25
CA LEU A 167 -8.16 17.51 -1.06
C LEU A 167 -7.15 18.32 -1.87
N TRP A 168 -6.51 19.29 -1.22
CA TRP A 168 -5.39 20.02 -1.79
C TRP A 168 -4.25 19.07 -2.18
N ALA A 169 -3.89 18.13 -1.30
CA ALA A 169 -2.83 17.17 -1.56
C ALA A 169 -3.14 16.23 -2.74
N ALA A 170 -4.39 15.78 -2.88
CA ALA A 170 -4.84 14.98 -4.03
C ALA A 170 -4.69 15.76 -5.35
N CYS A 171 -4.77 17.09 -5.26
CA CYS A 171 -4.30 18.09 -6.22
C CYS A 171 -3.11 17.62 -7.05
N TYR A 172 -2.03 17.25 -6.36
CA TYR A 172 -0.72 16.95 -6.95
C TYR A 172 -0.70 15.74 -7.89
N SER A 173 -1.55 14.76 -7.62
CA SER A 173 -1.57 13.48 -8.34
C SER A 173 -2.44 13.48 -9.61
N GLU A 174 -3.34 14.46 -9.76
CA GLU A 174 -4.37 14.51 -10.81
C GLU A 174 -5.29 13.26 -10.86
N ASN A 175 -5.26 12.44 -9.81
CA ASN A 175 -6.07 11.24 -9.72
C ASN A 175 -7.51 11.60 -9.30
N LEU A 176 -8.39 11.78 -10.29
CA LEU A 176 -9.81 12.08 -10.04
C LEU A 176 -10.51 11.09 -9.10
N PRO A 177 -10.26 9.76 -9.16
CA PRO A 177 -10.82 8.83 -8.18
C PRO A 177 -10.45 9.17 -6.73
N THR A 178 -9.22 9.63 -6.47
CA THR A 178 -8.79 10.05 -5.13
C THR A 178 -9.57 11.28 -4.66
N LEU A 179 -9.74 12.29 -5.53
CA LEU A 179 -10.56 13.47 -5.25
C LEU A 179 -12.02 13.10 -4.98
N ALA A 180 -12.57 12.16 -5.76
CA ALA A 180 -13.92 11.66 -5.60
C ALA A 180 -14.13 11.06 -4.21
N VAL A 181 -13.27 10.13 -3.78
CA VAL A 181 -13.36 9.49 -2.46
C VAL A 181 -13.36 10.52 -1.33
N LEU A 182 -12.50 11.54 -1.40
CA LEU A 182 -12.41 12.56 -0.34
C LEU A 182 -13.69 13.42 -0.24
N LEU A 183 -14.20 13.86 -1.39
CA LEU A 183 -15.43 14.66 -1.46
C LEU A 183 -16.67 13.84 -1.06
N ASP A 184 -16.72 12.57 -1.46
CA ASP A 184 -17.78 11.65 -1.08
C ASP A 184 -17.73 11.32 0.42
N ALA A 185 -16.54 11.37 1.03
CA ALA A 185 -16.33 11.29 2.48
C ALA A 185 -16.69 12.59 3.24
N GLY A 186 -17.10 13.64 2.54
CA GLY A 186 -17.58 14.89 3.13
C GLY A 186 -16.49 15.90 3.48
N ILE A 187 -15.30 15.83 2.85
CA ILE A 187 -14.36 16.94 2.94
C ILE A 187 -14.99 18.19 2.31
N ASP A 188 -14.80 19.34 2.94
CA ASP A 188 -15.28 20.62 2.42
C ASP A 188 -14.45 21.02 1.19
N PRO A 189 -15.03 21.11 -0.02
CA PRO A 189 -14.30 21.49 -1.24
C PRO A 189 -13.71 22.90 -1.17
N ASP A 190 -14.26 23.75 -0.32
CA ASP A 190 -13.92 25.17 -0.19
C ASP A 190 -13.00 25.46 1.00
N ARG A 191 -12.48 24.42 1.66
CA ARG A 191 -11.52 24.60 2.75
C ARG A 191 -10.30 25.37 2.26
N ARG A 192 -9.92 26.39 3.03
CA ARG A 192 -8.80 27.29 2.74
C ARG A 192 -7.58 26.92 3.59
N ASN A 193 -6.43 26.88 2.96
CA ASN A 193 -5.15 26.82 3.66
C ASN A 193 -4.82 28.19 4.31
N PRO A 194 -3.72 28.33 5.06
CA PRO A 194 -3.34 29.59 5.71
C PRO A 194 -3.11 30.78 4.77
N SER A 195 -2.82 30.57 3.47
CA SER A 195 -2.73 31.66 2.48
C SER A 195 -4.09 32.01 1.86
N GLY A 196 -5.17 31.46 2.41
CA GLY A 196 -6.53 31.65 1.92
C GLY A 196 -6.83 30.90 0.63
N ALA A 197 -5.96 30.02 0.16
CA ALA A 197 -6.16 29.32 -1.11
C ALA A 197 -6.98 28.04 -0.92
N THR A 198 -7.82 27.69 -1.90
CA THR A 198 -8.56 26.42 -1.99
C THR A 198 -7.92 25.45 -2.99
N ALA A 199 -8.30 24.17 -2.92
CA ALA A 199 -7.85 23.16 -3.89
C ALA A 199 -8.12 23.56 -5.35
N LEU A 200 -9.25 24.23 -5.61
CA LEU A 200 -9.61 24.76 -6.93
C LEU A 200 -8.62 25.84 -7.40
N ILE A 201 -8.22 26.78 -6.52
CA ILE A 201 -7.24 27.82 -6.85
C ILE A 201 -5.90 27.19 -7.25
N PHE A 202 -5.45 26.19 -6.48
CA PHE A 202 -4.22 25.46 -6.80
C PHE A 202 -4.29 24.70 -8.14
N ALA A 203 -5.39 24.00 -8.39
CA ALA A 203 -5.59 23.28 -9.64
C ALA A 203 -5.59 24.21 -10.85
N ALA A 204 -6.23 25.39 -10.71
CA ALA A 204 -6.27 26.42 -11.75
C ALA A 204 -4.87 27.00 -12.05
N SER A 205 -4.11 27.36 -11.01
CA SER A 205 -2.76 27.91 -11.16
C SER A 205 -1.73 26.89 -11.64
N SER A 206 -1.98 25.60 -11.39
CA SER A 206 -1.11 24.51 -11.81
C SER A 206 -1.44 23.96 -13.20
N GLY A 207 -2.48 24.46 -13.86
CA GLY A 207 -2.86 23.98 -15.20
C GLY A 207 -3.56 22.62 -15.24
N ARG A 208 -4.13 22.17 -14.11
CA ARG A 208 -4.77 20.85 -13.97
C ARG A 208 -6.22 20.90 -14.45
N THR A 209 -6.42 21.01 -15.77
CA THR A 209 -7.74 21.28 -16.37
C THR A 209 -8.81 20.27 -15.95
N GLU A 210 -8.51 18.97 -15.96
CA GLU A 210 -9.47 17.92 -15.58
C GLU A 210 -9.88 18.02 -14.11
N VAL A 211 -8.91 18.32 -13.22
CA VAL A 211 -9.18 18.55 -11.79
C VAL A 211 -10.05 19.79 -11.59
N VAL A 212 -9.78 20.89 -12.31
CA VAL A 212 -10.60 22.10 -12.25
C VAL A 212 -12.04 21.79 -12.64
N SER A 213 -12.25 21.11 -13.78
CA SER A 213 -13.60 20.72 -14.21
C SER A 213 -14.28 19.87 -13.14
N PHE A 214 -13.58 18.86 -12.62
CA PHE A 214 -14.11 17.96 -11.62
C PHE A 214 -14.51 18.68 -10.32
N LEU A 215 -13.66 19.57 -9.78
CA LEU A 215 -13.96 20.31 -8.56
C LEU A 215 -15.16 21.26 -8.74
N LEU A 216 -15.28 21.91 -9.90
CA LEU A 216 -16.44 22.75 -10.24
C LEU A 216 -17.73 21.91 -10.33
N ASP A 217 -17.67 20.73 -10.95
CA ASP A 217 -18.81 19.81 -11.04
C ASP A 217 -19.22 19.27 -9.66
N ARG A 218 -18.29 19.22 -8.71
CA ARG A 218 -18.52 18.86 -7.30
C ARG A 218 -18.90 20.05 -6.41
N GLY A 219 -19.09 21.24 -6.99
CA GLY A 219 -19.63 22.41 -6.30
C GLY A 219 -18.61 23.30 -5.60
N ALA A 220 -17.32 23.19 -5.91
CA ALA A 220 -16.32 24.14 -5.40
C ALA A 220 -16.59 25.57 -5.90
N ASP A 221 -16.49 26.56 -5.02
CA ASP A 221 -16.77 27.96 -5.33
C ASP A 221 -15.57 28.63 -6.03
N PRO A 222 -15.69 29.00 -7.33
CA PRO A 222 -14.62 29.69 -8.05
C PRO A 222 -14.43 31.16 -7.64
N GLY A 223 -15.37 31.74 -6.88
CA GLY A 223 -15.37 33.12 -6.41
C GLY A 223 -14.53 33.36 -5.15
N LEU A 224 -14.10 32.29 -4.47
CA LEU A 224 -13.22 32.39 -3.31
C LEU A 224 -11.86 32.98 -3.70
N ARG A 225 -11.28 33.74 -2.75
CA ARG A 225 -10.09 34.57 -2.96
C ARG A 225 -8.98 34.13 -2.02
N THR A 226 -7.72 34.23 -2.43
CA THR A 226 -6.56 34.10 -1.52
C THR A 226 -6.47 35.29 -0.57
N GLU A 227 -5.50 35.28 0.35
CA GLU A 227 -5.19 36.47 1.16
C GLU A 227 -4.70 37.66 0.31
N ASP A 228 -4.08 37.38 -0.84
CA ASP A 228 -3.63 38.37 -1.82
C ASP A 228 -4.74 38.80 -2.81
N ASP A 229 -6.00 38.49 -2.51
CA ASP A 229 -7.19 38.87 -3.27
C ASP A 229 -7.32 38.24 -4.67
N PHE A 230 -6.61 37.14 -4.94
CA PHE A 230 -6.69 36.40 -6.20
C PHE A 230 -7.74 35.29 -6.17
N THR A 231 -8.57 35.22 -7.21
CA THR A 231 -9.46 34.07 -7.46
C THR A 231 -8.77 32.98 -8.28
N ALA A 232 -9.41 31.81 -8.41
CA ALA A 232 -8.97 30.80 -9.36
C ALA A 232 -8.93 31.33 -10.80
N LEU A 233 -9.83 32.26 -11.15
CA LEU A 233 -9.90 32.86 -12.49
C LEU A 233 -8.68 33.76 -12.76
N ASP A 234 -8.26 34.54 -11.77
CA ASP A 234 -7.10 35.44 -11.87
C ASP A 234 -5.79 34.66 -12.07
N LEU A 235 -5.73 33.44 -11.53
CA LEU A 235 -4.56 32.57 -11.57
C LEU A 235 -4.65 31.47 -12.65
N ALA A 236 -5.64 31.50 -13.54
CA ALA A 236 -5.83 30.45 -14.54
C ALA A 236 -4.61 30.27 -15.44
N ALA A 237 -4.01 29.08 -15.43
CA ALA A 237 -2.77 28.81 -16.17
C ALA A 237 -2.95 28.73 -17.69
N ASN A 238 -4.17 28.48 -18.19
CA ASN A 238 -4.45 28.36 -19.61
C ASN A 238 -5.88 28.83 -19.98
N ALA A 239 -6.13 28.98 -21.28
CA ALA A 239 -7.41 29.48 -21.80
C ALA A 239 -8.59 28.54 -21.53
N GLU A 240 -8.35 27.23 -21.40
CA GLU A 240 -9.40 26.26 -21.14
C GLU A 240 -9.92 26.38 -19.71
N ILE A 241 -9.02 26.40 -18.73
CA ILE A 241 -9.32 26.66 -17.30
C ILE A 241 -10.03 28.01 -17.14
N LEU A 242 -9.53 29.04 -17.80
CA LEU A 242 -10.14 30.37 -17.78
C LEU A 242 -11.59 30.34 -18.28
N ASN A 243 -11.88 29.57 -19.33
CA ASN A 243 -13.23 29.40 -19.84
C ASN A 243 -14.12 28.57 -18.91
N LEU A 244 -13.59 27.52 -18.26
CA LEU A 244 -14.32 26.74 -17.26
C LEU A 244 -14.75 27.63 -16.09
N LEU A 245 -13.81 28.40 -15.54
CA LEU A 245 -14.05 29.27 -14.39
C LEU A 245 -15.01 30.42 -14.69
N ARG A 246 -14.92 31.04 -15.89
CA ARG A 246 -15.91 32.05 -16.32
C ARG A 246 -17.32 31.50 -16.41
N ARG A 247 -17.47 30.26 -16.90
CA ARG A 247 -18.79 29.61 -17.01
C ARG A 247 -19.36 29.28 -15.64
N ALA A 248 -18.51 28.89 -14.69
CA ALA A 248 -18.92 28.60 -13.33
C ALA A 248 -19.34 29.87 -12.57
N GLY A 249 -18.50 30.92 -12.58
CA GLY A 249 -18.78 32.18 -11.87
C GLY A 249 -19.92 33.03 -12.47
N GLY A 250 -20.40 32.72 -13.67
CA GLY A 250 -21.55 33.39 -14.29
C GLY A 250 -22.92 32.86 -13.85
N ARG A 251 -22.98 31.78 -13.05
CA ARG A 251 -24.24 31.12 -12.67
C ARG A 251 -24.94 31.72 -11.45
N ASP A 252 -24.29 32.61 -10.70
CA ASP A 252 -24.85 33.21 -9.47
C ASP A 252 -25.66 34.51 -9.71
N GLY A 253 -25.96 34.84 -10.97
CA GLY A 253 -26.66 36.08 -11.34
C GLY A 253 -28.17 35.97 -11.57
N HIS A 254 -28.77 34.79 -11.53
CA HIS A 254 -30.20 34.58 -11.85
C HIS A 254 -30.90 33.68 -10.84
N ALA A 255 -31.39 34.28 -9.76
CA ALA A 255 -32.48 33.78 -8.93
C ALA A 255 -33.33 34.95 -8.43
#